data_AF-A0A975R2N7-F1
#
_entry.id   AF-A0A975R2N7-F1
#
_cell.length_a   1.000
_cell.length_b   1.000
_cell.length_c   1.000
_cell.angle_alpha   90.00
_cell.angle_beta   90.00
_cell.angle_gamma   90.00
#
_symmetry.space_group_name_H-M   'P 1'
#
loop_
_entity.id
_entity.type
_entity.pdbx_description
1 polymer ?
#
loop_
_entity_poly.entity_id
_entity_poly.type
_entity_poly.pdbx_seq_one_letter_code
_entity_poly.pdbx_strand_id
1 'polypeptide(L)'
;MRKTVEDLQREMEAAAEALDFEEARRIRDRINLMRGGADAADAAQADTSGLVRQRPGAMGLGTSRQRPVAPPDWKPPAKPDPMTSKRKRK
;
A
#
# COMPACT_ATOMS: atom_id res chain seq x y z
N MET A 1 1.46 14.17 29.46
CA MET A 1 0.54 15.05 28.69
C MET A 1 0.08 14.29 27.46
N ARG A 2 -1.23 14.17 27.22
CA ARG A 2 -1.73 13.65 25.92
C ARG A 2 -1.53 14.75 24.89
N LYS A 3 -0.70 14.51 23.87
CA LYS A 3 -0.58 15.41 22.71
C LYS A 3 -1.81 15.22 21.83
N THR A 4 -2.41 16.30 21.36
CA THR A 4 -3.54 16.21 20.43
C THR A 4 -3.04 15.96 19.00
N VAL A 5 -3.97 15.72 18.05
CA VAL A 5 -3.61 15.53 16.64
C VAL A 5 -3.00 16.80 16.05
N GLU A 6 -3.48 17.97 16.47
CA GLU A 6 -3.00 19.29 16.03
C GLU A 6 -1.58 19.56 16.52
N ASP A 7 -1.23 19.12 17.74
CA ASP A 7 0.13 19.19 18.26
C ASP A 7 1.08 18.34 17.43
N LEU A 8 0.67 17.10 17.11
CA LEU A 8 1.46 16.21 16.25
C LEU A 8 1.61 16.75 14.83
N GLN A 9 0.60 17.43 14.27
CA GLN A 9 0.73 18.06 12.96
C GLN A 9 1.81 19.15 12.95
N ARG A 10 1.84 20.00 13.98
CA ARG A 10 2.88 21.04 14.11
C ARG A 10 4.27 20.44 14.25
N GLU A 11 4.42 19.37 15.03
CA GLU A 11 5.69 18.66 15.19
C GLU A 11 6.15 17.99 13.88
N MET A 12 5.22 17.42 13.11
CA MET A 12 5.50 16.83 11.81
C MET A 12 5.98 17.88 10.80
N GLU A 13 5.34 19.06 10.76
CA GLU A 13 5.74 20.17 9.88
C GLU A 13 7.13 20.68 10.26
N ALA A 14 7.41 20.88 11.54
CA ALA A 14 8.74 21.28 12.01
C ALA A 14 9.83 20.25 11.65
N ALA A 15 9.54 18.95 11.77
CA ALA A 15 10.46 17.90 11.34
C ALA A 15 10.70 17.92 9.82
N ALA A 16 9.65 18.16 9.02
CA ALA A 16 9.78 18.29 7.57
C ALA A 16 10.60 19.52 7.15
N GLU A 17 10.42 20.66 7.83
CA GLU A 17 11.24 21.87 7.63
C GLU A 17 12.71 21.62 7.97
N ALA A 18 12.99 20.82 8.99
CA ALA A 18 14.33 20.38 9.37
C ALA A 18 14.90 19.27 8.47
N LEU A 19 14.17 18.84 7.43
CA LEU A 19 14.51 17.73 6.53
C LEU A 19 14.62 16.36 7.23
N ASP A 20 14.06 16.22 8.42
CA ASP A 20 13.96 14.95 9.14
C ASP A 20 12.69 14.19 8.73
N PHE A 21 12.75 13.58 7.55
CA PHE A 21 11.62 12.85 6.98
C PHE A 21 11.30 11.55 7.72
N GLU A 22 12.26 10.96 8.43
CA GLU A 22 12.02 9.77 9.24
C GLU A 22 11.18 10.11 10.46
N GLU A 23 11.49 11.22 11.14
CA GLU A 23 10.68 11.68 12.26
C GLU A 23 9.29 12.17 11.79
N ALA A 24 9.23 12.92 10.69
CA ALA A 24 7.96 13.33 10.08
C ALA A 24 7.09 12.10 9.71
N ARG A 25 7.69 11.02 9.22
CA ARG A 25 6.99 9.76 8.92
C ARG A 25 6.45 9.10 10.18
N ARG A 26 7.23 9.01 11.27
CA ARG A 26 6.78 8.42 12.54
C ARG A 26 5.59 9.19 13.10
N ILE A 27 5.66 10.52 13.09
CA ILE A 27 4.58 11.37 13.57
C ILE A 27 3.31 11.19 12.71
N ARG A 28 3.46 11.13 11.39
CA ARG A 28 2.34 10.84 10.47
C ARG A 28 1.67 9.50 10.77
N ASP A 29 2.46 8.45 11.01
CA ASP A 29 1.91 7.13 11.29
C ASP A 29 1.17 7.12 12.64
N ARG A 30 1.66 7.85 13.64
CA ARG A 30 0.96 8.08 14.92
C ARG A 30 -0.36 8.84 14.74
N ILE A 31 -0.40 9.89 13.92
CA ILE A 31 -1.63 10.62 13.58
C ILE A 31 -2.67 9.68 12.97
N ASN A 32 -2.24 8.78 12.07
CA ASN A 32 -3.14 7.83 11.42
C ASN A 32 -3.74 6.82 12.41
N LEU A 33 -2.94 6.34 13.38
CA LEU A 33 -3.44 5.46 14.45
C LEU A 33 -4.49 6.16 15.31
N MET A 34 -4.23 7.41 15.71
CA MET A 34 -5.20 8.20 16.50
C MET A 34 -6.49 8.47 15.72
N ARG A 35 -6.39 8.78 14.42
CA ARG A 35 -7.57 8.93 13.54
C ARG A 35 -8.33 7.61 13.35
N GLY A 36 -7.65 6.47 13.46
CA GLY A 36 -8.25 5.14 13.46
C GLY A 36 -8.91 4.73 14.79
N GLY A 37 -8.89 5.60 15.81
CA GLY A 37 -9.52 5.36 17.11
C GLY A 37 -8.59 4.84 18.22
N ALA A 38 -7.28 4.79 17.99
CA ALA A 38 -6.32 4.46 19.05
C ALA A 38 -6.17 5.62 20.06
N ASP A 39 -6.01 5.31 21.36
CA ASP A 39 -5.65 6.34 22.35
C ASP A 39 -4.21 6.84 22.07
N ALA A 40 -3.94 8.08 22.45
CA ALA A 40 -2.66 8.76 22.22
C ALA A 40 -1.46 8.06 22.89
N ALA A 41 -1.72 7.27 23.94
CA ALA A 41 -0.73 6.46 24.64
C ALA A 41 -0.37 5.20 23.82
N ASP A 42 -1.39 4.48 23.35
CA ASP A 42 -1.21 3.27 22.53
C ASP A 42 -0.56 3.61 21.19
N ALA A 43 -0.98 4.71 20.56
CA ALA A 43 -0.39 5.20 19.32
C ALA A 43 1.09 5.59 19.47
N ALA A 44 1.57 5.91 20.68
CA ALA A 44 2.97 6.24 20.93
C ALA A 44 3.87 5.00 21.01
N GLN A 45 3.30 3.87 21.48
CA GLN A 45 4.03 2.61 21.68
C GLN A 45 3.84 1.62 20.53
N ALA A 46 2.89 1.89 19.64
CA ALA A 46 2.62 1.06 18.48
C ALA A 46 3.85 0.98 17.55
N ASP A 47 4.29 -0.25 17.30
CA ASP A 47 5.28 -0.50 16.25
C ASP A 47 4.59 -0.44 14.88
N THR A 48 4.94 0.59 14.11
CA THR A 48 4.44 0.79 12.74
C THR A 48 5.40 0.22 11.68
N SER A 49 6.48 -0.44 12.10
CA SER A 49 7.40 -1.10 11.19
C SER A 49 6.68 -2.24 10.46
N GLY A 50 6.79 -2.26 9.13
CA GLY A 50 6.11 -3.26 8.29
C GLY A 50 4.64 -2.94 7.93
N LEU A 51 4.03 -1.88 8.47
CA LEU A 51 2.74 -1.40 7.98
C LEU A 51 2.90 -0.77 6.59
N VAL A 52 2.50 -1.52 5.57
CA VAL A 52 2.51 -1.05 4.18
C VAL A 52 1.08 -0.73 3.76
N ARG A 53 0.90 0.41 3.07
CA ARG A 53 -0.40 0.77 2.51
C ARG A 53 -0.92 -0.36 1.63
N GLN A 54 -2.15 -0.76 1.90
CA GLN A 54 -2.81 -1.80 1.15
C GLN A 54 -2.98 -1.38 -0.32
N ARG A 55 -2.62 -2.27 -1.24
CA ARG A 55 -2.73 -2.05 -2.67
C ARG A 55 -4.05 -2.65 -3.19
N PRO A 56 -4.87 -1.91 -3.95
CA PRO A 56 -6.05 -2.48 -4.58
C PRO A 56 -5.64 -3.67 -5.47
N GLY A 57 -6.35 -4.79 -5.33
CA GLY A 57 -6.03 -6.05 -6.01
C GLY A 57 -5.13 -7.02 -5.24
N ALA A 58 -4.52 -6.62 -4.11
CA ALA A 58 -3.82 -7.55 -3.20
C ALA A 58 -4.77 -8.22 -2.16
N MET A 59 -6.01 -7.74 -2.10
CA MET A 59 -7.00 -8.07 -1.07
C MET A 59 -8.26 -8.76 -1.64
N GLY A 60 -8.16 -9.35 -2.85
CA GLY A 60 -9.31 -9.94 -3.55
C GLY A 60 -9.36 -11.45 -3.40
N LEU A 61 -10.56 -12.00 -3.14
CA LEU A 61 -10.86 -13.43 -3.32
C LEU A 61 -10.31 -13.89 -4.69
N GLY A 62 -9.20 -14.65 -4.72
CA GLY A 62 -8.49 -15.02 -5.95
C GLY A 62 -7.03 -14.59 -6.06
N THR A 63 -6.49 -13.79 -5.12
CA THR A 63 -5.05 -13.46 -5.06
C THR A 63 -4.18 -14.62 -4.55
N SER A 64 -4.78 -15.66 -3.97
CA SER A 64 -4.11 -16.92 -3.59
C SER A 64 -3.97 -17.92 -4.75
N ARG A 65 -4.41 -17.58 -5.96
CA ARG A 65 -4.23 -18.48 -7.12
C ARG A 65 -2.74 -18.61 -7.42
N GLN A 66 -2.15 -19.76 -7.07
CA GLN A 66 -0.85 -20.16 -7.59
C GLN A 66 -0.89 -20.06 -9.11
N ARG A 67 -0.01 -19.25 -9.70
CA ARG A 67 0.24 -19.32 -11.13
C ARG A 67 1.09 -20.56 -11.36
N PRO A 68 0.65 -21.52 -12.17
CA PRO A 68 1.50 -22.65 -12.56
C PRO A 68 2.77 -22.10 -13.22
N VAL A 69 3.93 -22.51 -12.73
CA VAL A 69 5.21 -22.20 -13.39
C VAL A 69 5.29 -23.13 -14.60
N ALA A 70 5.32 -22.55 -15.80
CA ALA A 70 5.49 -23.32 -17.02
C ALA A 70 6.93 -23.90 -17.07
N PRO A 71 7.12 -25.14 -17.54
CA PRO A 71 8.45 -25.67 -17.83
C PRO A 71 9.22 -24.76 -18.80
N PRO A 72 10.57 -24.72 -18.76
CA PRO A 72 11.39 -23.81 -19.56
C PRO A 72 11.09 -23.84 -21.07
N ASP A 73 10.76 -25.02 -21.61
CA ASP A 73 10.53 -25.23 -23.06
C ASP A 73 9.04 -25.27 -23.44
N TRP A 74 8.13 -24.88 -22.54
CA TRP A 74 6.71 -24.87 -22.83
C TRP A 74 6.36 -23.73 -23.80
N LYS A 75 5.86 -24.08 -24.99
CA LYS A 75 5.33 -23.12 -25.96
C LYS A 75 3.80 -23.18 -25.96
N PRO A 76 3.10 -22.04 -25.79
CA PRO A 76 1.65 -21.99 -25.90
C PRO A 76 1.21 -22.39 -27.31
N PRO A 77 0.05 -23.05 -27.46
CA PRO A 77 -0.50 -23.35 -28.78
C PRO A 77 -0.78 -22.05 -29.54
N ALA A 78 -0.75 -22.13 -30.87
CA ALA A 78 -1.13 -21.01 -31.72
C ALA A 78 -2.57 -20.58 -31.41
N LYS A 79 -2.80 -19.27 -31.40
CA LYS A 79 -4.16 -18.74 -31.21
C LYS A 79 -5.06 -19.29 -32.31
N PRO A 80 -6.24 -19.83 -31.98
CA PRO A 80 -7.18 -20.27 -33.00
C PRO A 80 -7.51 -19.10 -33.93
N ASP A 81 -7.73 -19.42 -35.20
CA ASP A 81 -8.17 -18.41 -36.17
C ASP A 81 -9.43 -17.75 -35.62
N PRO A 82 -9.43 -16.42 -35.38
CA PRO A 82 -10.67 -15.75 -35.11
C PRO A 82 -11.53 -15.97 -36.34
N MET A 83 -12.60 -16.77 -36.22
CA MET A 83 -13.63 -17.02 -37.24
C MET A 83 -14.42 -15.72 -37.54
N THR A 84 -13.71 -14.62 -37.73
CA THR A 84 -14.20 -13.28 -38.00
C THR A 84 -13.87 -13.00 -39.45
N SER A 85 -14.90 -12.95 -40.28
CA SER A 85 -14.79 -12.60 -41.69
C SER A 85 -14.20 -11.18 -41.85
N LYS A 86 -12.94 -11.10 -42.28
CA LYS A 86 -12.29 -9.97 -43.00
C LYS A 86 -12.70 -8.54 -42.59
N ARG A 87 -12.67 -8.17 -41.30
CA ARG A 87 -12.65 -6.74 -40.91
C ARG A 87 -11.23 -6.29 -40.59
N LYS A 88 -10.64 -5.48 -41.48
CA LYS A 88 -9.40 -4.75 -41.20
C LYS A 88 -9.67 -3.74 -40.06
N ARG A 89 -8.83 -3.75 -39.00
CA ARG A 89 -8.79 -2.61 -38.05
C ARG A 89 -8.30 -1.39 -38.84
N LYS A 90 -9.06 -0.30 -38.78
CA LYS A 90 -8.66 1.02 -39.27
C LYS A 90 -7.73 1.68 -38.27
#